data_AF-A0A4Y9Y0R8-F1
#
_entry.id   AF-A0A4Y9Y0R8-F1
#
_cell.length_a   1.000
_cell.length_b   1.000
_cell.length_c   1.000
_cell.angle_alpha   90.00
_cell.angle_beta   90.00
_cell.angle_gamma   90.00
#
_symmetry.space_group_name_H-M   'P 1'
#
loop_
_entity.id
_entity.type
_entity.pdbx_description
1 polymer ?
#
loop_
_entity_poly.entity_id
_entity_poly.type
_entity_poly.pdbx_seq_one_letter_code
_entity_poly.pdbx_strand_id
1 'polypeptide(L)'
;MLEESRELIGAEQIRHITPGTVTKSAEDEDTDTRIPSEALTLELVYRCTTIPVPRLRRVIRDHDTNVIVMDYIPGRQLSHVWREMSTWRKLRVVFTLRSYVLQLRAIQHPGSAIPGPIVPPGHPPRECTSPLFGWKYEWRGPFASYDKLAAFFNDRYKVALVQHRRVPTTKAESRVRADPFDNSGPLVLTHQDINMRNIIVGDDGRLWLIDWAWAGFYPGWFEYVATRIQSENEETVVHRSEPLWDLLVPFICGLYDHQEKWWRRMAVGMEYK
;
A
#
# COMPACT_ATOMS: atom_id res chain seq x y z
N MET A 1 1.83 -28.86 -6.95
CA MET A 1 1.07 -28.93 -5.68
C MET A 1 1.35 -27.78 -4.72
N LEU A 2 2.50 -27.09 -4.78
CA LEU A 2 2.73 -25.87 -3.99
C LEU A 2 2.54 -24.57 -4.80
N GLU A 3 2.60 -24.62 -6.14
CA GLU A 3 2.33 -23.45 -7.02
C GLU A 3 0.85 -23.05 -7.07
N GLU A 4 -0.09 -24.01 -7.08
CA GLU A 4 -1.53 -23.71 -7.00
C GLU A 4 -1.95 -23.06 -5.68
N SER A 5 -1.18 -23.26 -4.60
CA SER A 5 -1.55 -22.82 -3.25
C SER A 5 -1.44 -21.30 -3.02
N ARG A 6 -0.83 -20.54 -3.95
CA ARG A 6 -0.57 -19.10 -3.78
C ARG A 6 -1.26 -18.19 -4.79
N GLU A 7 -1.71 -18.71 -5.94
CA GLU A 7 -2.77 -18.03 -6.73
C GLU A 7 -4.03 -17.80 -5.85
N LEU A 8 -4.16 -18.60 -4.78
CA LEU A 8 -5.25 -18.61 -3.82
C LEU A 8 -5.24 -17.52 -2.75
N ILE A 9 -4.13 -16.83 -2.42
CA ILE A 9 -4.15 -15.89 -1.27
C ILE A 9 -5.07 -14.67 -1.54
N GLY A 10 -5.13 -14.20 -2.79
CA GLY A 10 -6.11 -13.18 -3.21
C GLY A 10 -7.43 -13.77 -3.71
N ALA A 11 -7.41 -14.98 -4.28
CA ALA A 11 -8.60 -15.62 -4.85
C ALA A 11 -9.51 -16.29 -3.80
N GLU A 12 -8.99 -16.72 -2.65
CA GLU A 12 -9.79 -17.30 -1.56
C GLU A 12 -10.69 -16.26 -0.87
N GLN A 13 -10.32 -14.98 -0.94
CA GLN A 13 -11.12 -13.89 -0.41
C GLN A 13 -12.19 -13.39 -1.38
N ILE A 14 -12.10 -13.73 -2.67
CA ILE A 14 -12.98 -13.23 -3.72
C ILE A 14 -13.98 -14.31 -4.16
N ARG A 15 -15.28 -14.03 -4.10
CA ARG A 15 -16.33 -14.94 -4.58
C ARG A 15 -17.22 -14.26 -5.60
N HIS A 16 -17.47 -14.91 -6.73
CA HIS A 16 -18.42 -14.44 -7.73
C HIS A 16 -19.85 -14.67 -7.23
N ILE A 17 -20.66 -13.62 -7.19
CA ILE A 17 -22.11 -13.73 -6.95
C ILE A 17 -22.85 -13.83 -8.30
N THR A 18 -22.43 -13.00 -9.26
CA THR A 18 -22.96 -12.94 -10.62
C THR A 18 -21.81 -12.72 -11.61
N PRO A 19 -22.02 -12.84 -12.93
CA PRO A 19 -20.95 -12.59 -13.90
C PRO A 19 -20.28 -11.20 -13.77
N GLY A 20 -21.01 -10.20 -13.26
CA GLY A 20 -20.50 -8.83 -13.10
C GLY A 20 -20.28 -8.39 -11.65
N THR A 21 -20.33 -9.29 -10.67
CA THR A 21 -20.27 -8.90 -9.25
C THR A 21 -19.52 -9.92 -8.42
N VAL A 22 -18.61 -9.41 -7.58
CA VAL A 22 -17.82 -10.20 -6.63
C VAL A 22 -18.04 -9.70 -5.20
N THR A 23 -17.80 -10.60 -4.25
CA THR A 23 -17.59 -10.27 -2.84
C THR A 23 -16.12 -10.40 -2.48
N LYS A 24 -15.60 -9.48 -1.66
CA LYS A 24 -14.31 -9.59 -0.97
C LYS A 24 -14.56 -9.58 0.55
N SER A 25 -13.85 -10.41 1.31
CA SER A 25 -13.82 -10.24 2.78
C SER A 25 -12.94 -9.03 3.12
N ALA A 26 -13.42 -8.13 3.97
CA ALA A 26 -12.64 -6.98 4.42
C ALA A 26 -11.44 -7.44 5.24
N GLU A 27 -10.32 -6.74 5.07
CA GLU A 27 -9.05 -7.01 5.78
C GLU A 27 -8.84 -6.11 7.00
N ASP A 28 -9.82 -5.25 7.34
CA ASP A 28 -9.74 -4.44 8.56
C ASP A 28 -9.63 -5.36 9.79
N GLU A 29 -8.54 -5.21 10.55
CA GLU A 29 -8.31 -5.97 11.78
C GLU A 29 -9.24 -5.55 12.94
N ASP A 30 -9.81 -4.34 12.85
CA ASP A 30 -10.70 -3.80 13.87
C ASP A 30 -12.14 -4.33 13.70
N THR A 31 -12.44 -5.42 14.41
CA THR A 31 -13.72 -6.16 14.36
C THR A 31 -14.96 -5.34 14.77
N ASP A 32 -14.81 -4.17 15.43
CA ASP A 32 -15.95 -3.32 15.82
C ASP A 32 -16.39 -2.36 14.69
N THR A 33 -15.69 -2.37 13.55
CA THR A 33 -16.00 -1.43 12.47
C THR A 33 -17.20 -1.86 11.65
N ARG A 34 -18.24 -1.02 11.63
CA ARG A 34 -19.43 -1.21 10.77
C ARG A 34 -19.17 -0.96 9.28
N ILE A 35 -18.08 -0.27 8.94
CA ILE A 35 -17.72 0.09 7.56
C ILE A 35 -16.21 -0.13 7.37
N PRO A 36 -15.81 -1.04 6.46
CA PRO A 36 -14.43 -1.28 6.07
C PRO A 36 -13.72 -0.03 5.55
N SER A 37 -12.44 0.13 5.87
CA SER A 37 -11.62 1.23 5.35
C SER A 37 -11.40 1.11 3.83
N GLU A 38 -11.31 -0.11 3.32
CA GLU A 38 -11.25 -0.39 1.88
C GLU A 38 -12.49 0.15 1.15
N ALA A 39 -13.70 -0.08 1.71
CA ALA A 39 -14.95 0.40 1.12
C ALA A 39 -15.03 1.93 1.12
N LEU A 40 -14.61 2.58 2.21
CA LEU A 40 -14.52 4.04 2.30
C LEU A 40 -13.54 4.61 1.28
N THR A 41 -12.42 3.92 1.06
CA THR A 41 -11.39 4.35 0.11
C THR A 41 -11.85 4.19 -1.33
N LEU A 42 -12.44 3.05 -1.68
CA LEU A 42 -13.04 2.82 -3.01
C LEU A 42 -14.04 3.94 -3.36
N GLU A 43 -14.94 4.27 -2.43
CA GLU A 43 -15.93 5.33 -2.65
C GLU A 43 -15.27 6.72 -2.82
N LEU A 44 -14.26 7.04 -2.00
CA LEU A 44 -13.53 8.31 -2.11
C LEU A 44 -12.80 8.43 -3.46
N VAL A 45 -12.07 7.38 -3.86
CA VAL A 45 -11.30 7.36 -5.12
C VAL A 45 -12.23 7.43 -6.32
N TYR A 46 -13.33 6.68 -6.29
CA TYR A 46 -14.35 6.70 -7.34
C TYR A 46 -14.96 8.10 -7.53
N ARG A 47 -15.20 8.83 -6.43
CA ARG A 47 -15.82 10.17 -6.48
C ARG A 47 -14.85 11.29 -6.84
N CYS A 48 -13.59 11.18 -6.42
CA CYS A 48 -12.64 12.30 -6.48
C CYS A 48 -11.61 12.19 -7.60
N THR A 49 -11.55 11.07 -8.32
CA THR A 49 -10.52 10.82 -9.34
C THR A 49 -11.10 10.23 -10.62
N THR A 50 -10.28 10.11 -11.66
CA THR A 50 -10.61 9.35 -12.87
C THR A 50 -9.97 7.95 -12.85
N ILE A 51 -9.48 7.49 -11.70
CA ILE A 51 -8.85 6.18 -11.56
C ILE A 51 -9.96 5.11 -11.70
N PRO A 52 -9.84 4.16 -12.64
CA PRO A 52 -10.76 3.03 -12.71
C PRO A 52 -10.55 2.13 -11.48
N VAL A 53 -11.56 2.09 -10.62
CA VAL A 53 -11.62 1.24 -9.42
C VAL A 53 -12.93 0.47 -9.41
N PRO A 54 -12.99 -0.75 -8.83
CA PRO A 54 -14.23 -1.50 -8.70
C PRO A 54 -15.31 -0.66 -8.01
N ARG A 55 -16.48 -0.53 -8.63
CA ARG A 55 -17.57 0.24 -8.03
C ARG A 55 -18.08 -0.50 -6.81
N LEU A 56 -18.03 0.15 -5.65
CA LEU A 56 -18.67 -0.34 -4.44
C LEU A 56 -20.18 -0.40 -4.66
N ARG A 57 -20.78 -1.59 -4.45
CA ARG A 57 -22.22 -1.78 -4.50
C ARG A 57 -22.84 -1.76 -3.11
N ARG A 58 -22.22 -2.50 -2.18
CA ARG A 58 -22.74 -2.64 -0.82
C ARG A 58 -21.65 -3.18 0.11
N VAL A 59 -21.73 -2.82 1.39
CA VAL A 59 -21.06 -3.54 2.47
C VAL A 59 -22.13 -4.36 3.21
N ILE A 60 -21.88 -5.65 3.37
CA ILE A 60 -22.72 -6.58 4.11
C ILE A 60 -21.94 -7.03 5.34
N ARG A 61 -22.58 -7.04 6.50
CA ARG A 61 -22.01 -7.65 7.69
C ARG A 61 -22.40 -9.12 7.71
N ASP A 62 -21.41 -10.01 7.66
CA ASP A 62 -21.58 -11.45 7.76
C ASP A 62 -20.92 -11.93 9.06
N HIS A 63 -21.73 -12.21 10.08
CA HIS A 63 -21.25 -12.51 11.44
C HIS A 63 -20.25 -11.45 11.95
N ASP A 64 -18.98 -11.84 12.08
CA ASP A 64 -17.86 -11.04 12.60
C ASP A 64 -17.00 -10.42 11.49
N THR A 65 -17.32 -10.66 10.21
CA THR A 65 -16.58 -10.11 9.07
C THR A 65 -17.45 -9.19 8.23
N ASN A 66 -16.84 -8.13 7.71
CA ASN A 66 -17.48 -7.30 6.71
C ASN A 66 -17.16 -7.86 5.33
N VAL A 67 -18.19 -7.98 4.49
CA VAL A 67 -18.09 -8.41 3.10
C VAL A 67 -18.35 -7.22 2.19
N ILE A 68 -17.38 -6.90 1.34
CA ILE A 68 -17.43 -5.82 0.37
C ILE A 68 -17.96 -6.39 -0.95
N VAL A 69 -19.14 -5.94 -1.37
CA VAL A 69 -19.74 -6.29 -2.66
C VAL A 69 -19.40 -5.20 -3.67
N MET A 70 -18.76 -5.57 -4.78
CA MET A 70 -18.30 -4.63 -5.80
C MET A 70 -18.37 -5.23 -7.21
N ASP A 71 -18.20 -4.37 -8.21
CA ASP A 71 -18.13 -4.80 -9.62
C ASP A 71 -16.95 -5.75 -9.86
N TYR A 72 -17.20 -6.83 -10.60
CA TYR A 72 -16.13 -7.64 -11.17
C TYR A 72 -15.49 -6.89 -12.35
N ILE A 73 -14.16 -6.87 -12.42
CA ILE A 73 -13.43 -6.23 -13.50
C ILE A 73 -12.94 -7.29 -14.49
N PRO A 74 -13.52 -7.38 -15.71
CA PRO A 74 -13.05 -8.31 -16.72
C PRO A 74 -11.71 -7.85 -17.30
N GLY A 75 -10.76 -8.77 -17.37
CA GLY A 75 -9.42 -8.51 -17.90
C GLY A 75 -8.37 -9.46 -17.34
N ARG A 76 -7.10 -9.14 -17.59
CA ARG A 76 -5.95 -9.90 -17.06
C ARG A 76 -5.13 -9.04 -16.12
N GLN A 77 -4.65 -9.62 -15.02
CA GLN A 77 -3.68 -8.96 -14.15
C GLN A 77 -2.42 -8.59 -14.95
N LEU A 78 -1.85 -7.43 -14.65
CA LEU A 78 -0.67 -6.90 -15.30
C LEU A 78 0.51 -7.86 -15.15
N SER A 79 0.65 -8.52 -14.00
CA SER A 79 1.68 -9.54 -13.71
C SER A 79 1.74 -10.63 -14.79
N HIS A 80 0.58 -11.07 -15.29
CA HIS A 80 0.47 -12.15 -16.27
C HIS A 80 0.77 -11.72 -17.70
N VAL A 81 0.62 -10.43 -18.02
CA VAL A 81 0.78 -9.92 -19.40
C VAL A 81 2.01 -9.03 -19.56
N TRP A 82 2.64 -8.59 -18.47
CA TRP A 82 3.72 -7.60 -18.47
C TRP A 82 4.86 -8.00 -19.40
N ARG A 83 5.34 -9.24 -19.34
CA ARG A 83 6.49 -9.69 -20.15
C ARG A 83 6.18 -9.72 -21.64
N GLU A 84 4.94 -10.05 -22.00
CA GLU A 84 4.43 -10.12 -23.38
C GLU A 84 4.11 -8.73 -23.96
N MET A 85 3.99 -7.70 -23.11
CA MET A 85 3.71 -6.35 -23.58
C MET A 85 4.89 -5.74 -24.35
N SER A 86 4.57 -5.15 -25.50
CA SER A 86 5.48 -4.24 -26.21
C SER A 86 5.95 -3.08 -25.31
N THR A 87 7.13 -2.52 -25.61
CA THR A 87 7.67 -1.35 -24.91
C THR A 87 6.69 -0.18 -24.84
N TRP A 88 5.95 0.09 -25.93
CA TRP A 88 4.94 1.16 -25.95
C TRP A 88 3.78 0.94 -24.97
N ARG A 89 3.32 -0.31 -24.82
CA ARG A 89 2.27 -0.66 -23.84
C ARG A 89 2.79 -0.52 -22.42
N LYS A 90 4.02 -0.97 -22.14
CA LYS A 90 4.68 -0.78 -20.83
C LYS A 90 4.81 0.70 -20.47
N LEU A 91 5.25 1.54 -21.43
CA LEU A 91 5.30 2.98 -21.23
C LEU A 91 3.91 3.55 -20.90
N ARG A 92 2.88 3.20 -21.68
CA ARG A 92 1.50 3.66 -21.41
C ARG A 92 1.03 3.27 -20.00
N VAL A 93 1.33 2.05 -19.55
CA VAL A 93 1.04 1.62 -18.17
C VAL A 93 1.70 2.54 -17.16
N VAL A 94 3.00 2.74 -17.28
CA VAL A 94 3.80 3.51 -16.33
C VAL A 94 3.38 4.99 -16.27
N PHE A 95 3.09 5.62 -17.42
CA PHE A 95 2.54 6.99 -17.46
C PHE A 95 1.14 7.06 -16.84
N THR A 96 0.32 6.04 -17.03
CA THR A 96 -1.03 5.97 -16.43
C THR A 96 -0.94 5.82 -14.91
N LEU A 97 -0.07 4.93 -14.41
CA LEU A 97 0.14 4.74 -12.97
C LEU A 97 0.71 6.00 -12.31
N ARG A 98 1.64 6.72 -12.97
CA ARG A 98 2.11 8.02 -12.50
C ARG A 98 0.96 9.01 -12.38
N SER A 99 0.07 9.07 -13.38
CA SER A 99 -1.14 9.91 -13.31
C SER A 99 -2.02 9.52 -12.13
N TYR A 100 -2.21 8.22 -11.85
CA TYR A 100 -3.00 7.75 -10.72
C TYR A 100 -2.39 8.18 -9.39
N VAL A 101 -1.08 8.00 -9.18
CA VAL A 101 -0.40 8.46 -7.95
C VAL A 101 -0.57 9.97 -7.76
N LEU A 102 -0.43 10.76 -8.83
CA LEU A 102 -0.64 12.21 -8.76
C LEU A 102 -2.08 12.59 -8.41
N GLN A 103 -3.07 11.86 -8.94
CA GLN A 103 -4.48 12.06 -8.60
C GLN A 103 -4.77 11.72 -7.14
N LEU A 104 -4.26 10.60 -6.62
CA LEU A 104 -4.41 10.23 -5.21
C LEU A 104 -3.83 11.31 -4.29
N ARG A 105 -2.65 11.85 -4.65
CA ARG A 105 -2.00 12.93 -3.90
C ARG A 105 -2.76 14.25 -3.92
N ALA A 106 -3.59 14.47 -4.93
CA ALA A 106 -4.38 15.69 -5.07
C ALA A 106 -5.72 15.65 -4.31
N ILE A 107 -6.13 14.49 -3.77
CA ILE A 107 -7.38 14.36 -3.04
C ILE A 107 -7.33 15.18 -1.75
N GLN A 108 -8.24 16.14 -1.63
CA GLN A 108 -8.48 16.89 -0.40
C GLN A 108 -9.56 16.18 0.41
N HIS A 109 -9.24 15.82 1.66
CA HIS A 109 -10.17 15.12 2.54
C HIS A 109 -9.99 15.60 3.97
N PRO A 110 -11.06 15.81 4.76
CA PRO A 110 -10.94 16.26 6.16
C PRO A 110 -10.07 15.33 7.03
N GLY A 111 -10.04 14.03 6.69
CA GLY A 111 -9.21 13.04 7.37
C GLY A 111 -7.71 13.09 7.02
N SER A 112 -7.27 13.94 6.07
CA SER A 112 -5.87 13.99 5.65
C SER A 112 -4.92 14.64 6.68
N ALA A 113 -5.41 15.03 7.85
CA ALA A 113 -4.58 15.52 8.96
C ALA A 113 -4.10 14.40 9.89
N ILE A 114 -4.73 13.22 9.83
CA ILE A 114 -4.45 12.08 10.71
C ILE A 114 -3.95 10.93 9.84
N PRO A 115 -2.81 10.30 10.20
CA PRO A 115 -2.28 9.21 9.40
C PRO A 115 -3.07 7.92 9.62
N GLY A 116 -3.10 7.08 8.58
CA GLY A 116 -3.74 5.78 8.61
C GLY A 116 -4.95 5.66 7.68
N PRO A 117 -5.72 4.57 7.82
CA PRO A 117 -6.88 4.29 6.98
C PRO A 117 -7.97 5.33 7.15
N ILE A 118 -8.82 5.45 6.12
CA ILE A 118 -9.96 6.37 6.15
C ILE A 118 -10.96 5.91 7.21
N VAL A 119 -11.43 6.86 8.01
CA VAL A 119 -12.47 6.64 9.02
C VAL A 119 -13.68 7.54 8.75
N PRO A 120 -14.90 7.12 9.12
CA PRO A 120 -16.06 8.00 9.02
C PRO A 120 -15.90 9.23 9.93
N PRO A 121 -16.53 10.37 9.59
CA PRO A 121 -16.48 11.57 10.42
C PRO A 121 -16.89 11.29 11.88
N GLY A 122 -16.08 11.76 12.83
CA GLY A 122 -16.33 11.59 14.27
C GLY A 122 -15.90 10.24 14.85
N HIS A 123 -15.35 9.32 14.05
CA HIS A 123 -14.76 8.08 14.55
C HIS A 123 -13.28 8.25 14.93
N PRO A 124 -12.76 7.45 15.89
CA PRO A 124 -11.36 7.49 16.26
C PRO A 124 -10.46 7.01 15.10
N PRO A 125 -9.17 7.42 15.07
CA PRO A 125 -8.21 6.90 14.11
C PRO A 125 -8.05 5.39 14.24
N ARG A 126 -7.73 4.72 13.13
CA ARG A 126 -7.48 3.28 13.05
C ARG A 126 -5.99 2.96 13.02
N GLU A 127 -5.66 1.70 13.26
CA GLU A 127 -4.33 1.16 13.06
C GLU A 127 -3.91 1.30 11.59
N CYS A 128 -2.65 1.65 11.38
CA CYS A 128 -2.03 1.85 10.08
C CYS A 128 -1.71 0.52 9.39
N THR A 129 -2.43 0.22 8.33
CA THR A 129 -2.17 -0.88 7.42
C THR A 129 -1.15 -0.44 6.37
N SER A 130 0.15 -0.64 6.63
CA SER A 130 1.21 -0.36 5.65
C SER A 130 2.39 -1.31 5.83
N PRO A 131 3.05 -1.76 4.74
CA PRO A 131 4.20 -2.66 4.84
C PRO A 131 5.38 -2.02 5.57
N LEU A 132 5.41 -0.69 5.69
CA LEU A 132 6.47 0.03 6.39
C LEU A 132 6.47 -0.19 7.91
N PHE A 133 5.37 -0.68 8.49
CA PHE A 133 5.26 -1.01 9.92
C PHE A 133 5.76 -2.42 10.27
N GLY A 134 6.23 -3.18 9.28
CA GLY A 134 6.66 -4.57 9.50
C GLY A 134 5.52 -5.46 10.02
N TRP A 135 5.90 -6.56 10.68
CA TRP A 135 5.00 -7.66 11.03
C TRP A 135 4.33 -7.53 12.40
N LYS A 136 4.74 -6.58 13.25
CA LYS A 136 4.18 -6.42 14.61
C LYS A 136 2.96 -5.51 14.59
N TYR A 137 1.77 -6.11 14.70
CA TYR A 137 0.50 -5.40 14.70
C TYR A 137 0.39 -4.32 15.79
N GLU A 138 0.91 -4.59 17.00
CA GLU A 138 0.91 -3.67 18.15
C GLU A 138 1.57 -2.30 17.89
N TRP A 139 2.29 -2.13 16.79
CA TRP A 139 3.00 -0.89 16.47
C TRP A 139 2.38 -0.08 15.34
N ARG A 140 1.26 -0.56 14.80
CA ARG A 140 0.54 0.11 13.72
C ARG A 140 -0.27 1.32 14.23
N GLY A 141 -0.22 1.64 15.52
CA GLY A 141 -0.97 2.75 16.10
C GLY A 141 -2.20 2.23 16.84
N PRO A 142 -3.36 2.92 16.80
CA PRO A 142 -3.64 4.14 16.02
C PRO A 142 -2.82 5.36 16.45
N PHE A 143 -2.52 6.26 15.50
CA PHE A 143 -1.81 7.51 15.79
C PHE A 143 -2.76 8.70 15.85
N ALA A 144 -2.72 9.45 16.95
CA ALA A 144 -3.58 10.62 17.14
C ALA A 144 -3.20 11.82 16.26
N SER A 145 -1.96 11.87 15.74
CA SER A 145 -1.49 12.93 14.84
C SER A 145 -0.29 12.49 14.01
N TYR A 146 0.02 13.26 12.97
CA TYR A 146 1.21 13.02 12.15
C TYR A 146 2.52 13.12 12.96
N ASP A 147 2.59 14.03 13.93
CA ASP A 147 3.76 14.12 14.82
C ASP A 147 3.95 12.86 15.68
N LYS A 148 2.86 12.20 16.09
CA LYS A 148 2.94 10.93 16.83
C LYS A 148 3.46 9.80 15.95
N LEU A 149 3.04 9.74 14.69
CA LEU A 149 3.61 8.83 13.70
C LEU A 149 5.11 9.07 13.51
N ALA A 150 5.51 10.33 13.30
CA ALA A 150 6.91 10.70 13.13
C ALA A 150 7.74 10.35 14.38
N ALA A 151 7.21 10.62 15.58
CA ALA A 151 7.86 10.29 16.84
C ALA A 151 8.06 8.77 17.01
N PHE A 152 7.06 7.97 16.65
CA PHE A 152 7.16 6.51 16.66
C PHE A 152 8.29 6.02 15.76
N PHE A 153 8.32 6.45 14.51
CA PHE A 153 9.36 6.05 13.56
C PHE A 153 10.76 6.53 13.97
N ASN A 154 10.87 7.73 14.54
CA ASN A 154 12.11 8.23 15.12
C ASN A 154 12.59 7.38 16.31
N ASP A 155 11.67 6.91 17.16
CA ASP A 155 11.99 6.03 18.27
C ASP A 155 12.51 4.67 17.79
N ARG A 156 11.83 4.07 16.81
CA ARG A 156 12.29 2.83 16.16
C ARG A 156 13.67 3.00 15.52
N TYR A 157 13.96 4.17 14.94
CA TYR A 157 15.29 4.44 14.40
C TYR A 157 16.37 4.52 15.50
N LYS A 158 16.05 5.09 16.67
CA LYS A 158 16.98 5.07 17.82
C LYS A 158 17.30 3.65 18.26
N VAL A 159 16.30 2.77 18.31
CA VAL A 159 16.49 1.35 18.62
C VAL A 159 17.43 0.70 17.59
N ALA A 160 17.19 0.94 16.30
CA ALA A 160 18.05 0.43 15.23
C ALA A 160 19.51 0.87 15.39
N LEU A 161 19.75 2.16 15.68
CA LEU A 161 21.10 2.69 15.87
C LEU A 161 21.83 2.06 17.06
N VAL A 162 21.13 1.73 18.15
CA VAL A 162 21.72 1.01 19.28
C VAL A 162 22.14 -0.40 18.87
N GLN A 163 21.31 -1.11 18.09
CA GLN A 163 21.65 -2.45 17.62
C GLN A 163 22.81 -2.44 16.63
N HIS A 164 22.84 -1.49 15.69
CA HIS A 164 23.96 -1.34 14.75
C HIS A 164 25.30 -1.08 15.45
N ARG A 165 25.31 -0.34 16.57
CA ARG A 165 26.53 -0.10 17.36
C ARG A 165 27.05 -1.34 18.10
N ARG A 166 26.23 -2.37 18.29
CA ARG A 166 26.65 -3.65 18.90
C ARG A 166 27.34 -4.58 17.91
N VAL A 167 27.20 -4.32 16.60
CA VAL A 167 27.93 -5.03 15.55
C VAL A 167 29.28 -4.33 15.34
N PRO A 168 30.43 -5.04 15.30
CA PRO A 168 31.72 -4.42 15.02
C PRO A 168 31.74 -3.90 13.59
N THR A 169 31.59 -2.60 13.41
CA THR A 169 31.57 -1.96 12.08
C THR A 169 32.74 -1.00 11.90
N THR A 170 33.09 -0.74 10.64
CA THR A 170 34.23 0.13 10.29
C THR A 170 34.01 1.56 10.79
N LYS A 171 35.08 2.32 11.05
CA LYS A 171 35.02 3.71 11.58
C LYS A 171 34.09 4.66 10.79
N ALA A 172 33.79 4.38 9.52
CA ALA A 172 32.89 5.17 8.68
C ALA A 172 31.41 5.08 9.13
N GLU A 173 30.98 3.95 9.68
CA GLU A 173 29.58 3.72 10.12
C GLU A 173 29.28 4.36 11.49
N SER A 174 30.31 4.64 12.29
CA SER A 174 30.19 5.27 13.61
C SER A 174 29.71 6.74 13.58
N ARG A 175 29.68 7.37 12.40
CA ARG A 175 29.37 8.80 12.19
C ARG A 175 28.00 9.06 11.56
N VAL A 176 27.16 8.05 11.39
CA VAL A 176 25.81 8.25 10.84
C VAL A 176 25.00 9.09 11.81
N ARG A 177 24.77 10.35 11.44
CA ARG A 177 23.83 11.24 12.13
C ARG A 177 22.43 10.63 11.95
N ALA A 178 21.68 10.54 13.04
CA ALA A 178 20.31 10.05 12.99
C ALA A 178 19.44 11.10 12.30
N ASP A 179 19.35 11.04 10.98
CA ASP A 179 18.39 11.85 10.23
C ASP A 179 16.98 11.56 10.78
N PRO A 180 16.18 12.58 11.09
CA PRO A 180 14.83 12.36 11.58
C PRO A 180 13.93 11.82 10.46
N PHE A 181 12.83 11.19 10.86
CA PHE A 181 11.71 10.86 9.99
C PHE A 181 11.28 12.11 9.20
N ASP A 182 11.17 11.98 7.87
CA ASP A 182 10.75 13.06 7.00
C ASP A 182 9.21 13.21 7.01
N ASN A 183 8.75 14.16 7.82
CA ASN A 183 7.37 14.64 7.86
C ASN A 183 7.21 16.07 7.28
N SER A 184 8.10 16.48 6.36
CA SER A 184 8.08 17.84 5.80
C SER A 184 6.92 18.12 4.84
N GLY A 185 6.43 17.08 4.17
CA GLY A 185 5.26 17.14 3.28
C GLY A 185 3.96 16.71 3.97
N PRO A 186 2.79 17.11 3.44
CA PRO A 186 1.51 16.72 4.00
C PRO A 186 1.28 15.20 3.88
N LEU A 187 0.34 14.69 4.68
CA LEU A 187 -0.22 13.38 4.42
C LEU A 187 -1.09 13.45 3.15
N VAL A 188 -0.98 12.41 2.34
CA VAL A 188 -1.70 12.26 1.08
C VAL A 188 -2.31 10.87 1.01
N LEU A 189 -3.38 10.70 0.23
CA LEU A 189 -3.91 9.36 0.01
C LEU A 189 -2.87 8.55 -0.77
N THR A 190 -2.57 7.36 -0.26
CA THR A 190 -1.67 6.39 -0.88
C THR A 190 -2.32 5.02 -0.84
N HIS A 191 -2.00 4.17 -1.80
CA HIS A 191 -2.55 2.83 -1.95
C HIS A 191 -1.79 1.81 -1.09
N GLN A 192 -0.48 1.98 -0.90
CA GLN A 192 0.39 1.10 -0.09
C GLN A 192 0.55 -0.35 -0.61
N ASP A 193 -0.09 -0.69 -1.73
CA ASP A 193 -0.01 -2.01 -2.35
C ASP A 193 -0.06 -1.95 -3.89
N ILE A 194 0.61 -0.94 -4.47
CA ILE A 194 0.79 -0.87 -5.93
C ILE A 194 1.81 -1.92 -6.33
N ASN A 195 1.34 -2.96 -7.01
CA ASN A 195 2.13 -4.02 -7.59
C ASN A 195 1.42 -4.52 -8.86
N MET A 196 2.04 -5.43 -9.62
CA MET A 196 1.45 -5.90 -10.89
C MET A 196 0.25 -6.86 -10.73
N ARG A 197 0.06 -7.52 -9.56
CA ARG A 197 -1.12 -8.37 -9.28
C ARG A 197 -2.38 -7.52 -9.01
N ASN A 198 -2.20 -6.32 -8.49
CA ASN A 198 -3.27 -5.39 -8.14
C ASN A 198 -3.62 -4.40 -9.28
N ILE A 199 -3.13 -4.65 -10.49
CA ILE A 199 -3.46 -3.87 -11.68
C ILE A 199 -4.10 -4.80 -12.70
N ILE A 200 -5.34 -4.53 -13.11
CA ILE A 200 -6.02 -5.26 -14.18
C ILE A 200 -5.94 -4.46 -15.47
N VAL A 201 -5.43 -5.10 -16.52
CA VAL A 201 -5.59 -4.64 -17.90
C VAL A 201 -6.99 -5.04 -18.35
N GLY A 202 -7.91 -4.09 -18.27
CA GLY A 202 -9.32 -4.32 -18.53
C GLY A 202 -9.59 -4.57 -20.01
N ASP A 203 -10.61 -5.36 -20.30
CA ASP A 203 -11.07 -5.62 -21.67
C ASP A 203 -11.58 -4.33 -22.36
N ASP A 204 -11.92 -3.31 -21.57
CA ASP A 204 -12.28 -1.96 -22.00
C ASP A 204 -11.06 -1.08 -22.36
N GLY A 205 -9.84 -1.63 -22.28
CA GLY A 205 -8.59 -0.95 -22.57
C GLY A 205 -8.12 0.02 -21.48
N ARG A 206 -8.76 0.00 -20.29
CA ARG A 206 -8.36 0.79 -19.12
C ARG A 206 -7.44 -0.03 -18.21
N LEU A 207 -6.72 0.68 -17.33
CA LEU A 207 -5.95 0.07 -16.26
C LEU A 207 -6.72 0.27 -14.97
N TRP A 208 -7.20 -0.83 -14.40
CA TRP A 208 -7.97 -0.83 -13.17
C TRP A 208 -7.04 -1.09 -12.00
N LEU A 209 -7.12 -0.23 -10.98
CA LEU A 209 -6.37 -0.38 -9.74
C LEU A 209 -7.31 -0.97 -8.68
N ILE A 210 -6.92 -2.12 -8.13
CA ILE A 210 -7.72 -2.90 -7.19
C ILE A 210 -6.96 -3.11 -5.88
N ASP A 211 -7.65 -3.69 -4.90
CA ASP A 211 -7.09 -4.07 -3.60
C ASP A 211 -6.66 -2.87 -2.74
N TRP A 212 -7.65 -2.15 -2.21
CA TRP A 212 -7.45 -0.91 -1.46
C TRP A 212 -7.39 -1.12 0.06
N ALA A 213 -7.18 -2.36 0.50
CA ALA A 213 -7.18 -2.75 1.90
C ALA A 213 -6.15 -1.99 2.75
N TRP A 214 -5.00 -1.66 2.16
CA TRP A 214 -3.90 -1.00 2.88
C TRP A 214 -3.85 0.51 2.65
N ALA A 215 -4.80 1.04 1.90
CA ALA A 215 -4.80 2.43 1.53
C ALA A 215 -5.11 3.36 2.72
N GLY A 216 -4.53 4.55 2.70
CA GLY A 216 -4.71 5.53 3.77
C GLY A 216 -3.94 6.81 3.53
N PHE A 217 -4.10 7.75 4.47
CA PHE A 217 -3.35 9.00 4.48
C PHE A 217 -1.98 8.78 5.10
N TYR A 218 -0.93 8.88 4.29
CA TYR A 218 0.45 8.63 4.69
C TYR A 218 1.38 9.68 4.04
N PRO A 219 2.65 9.81 4.49
CA PRO A 219 3.62 10.63 3.77
C PRO A 219 3.72 10.19 2.30
N GLY A 220 3.86 11.14 1.37
CA GLY A 220 3.90 10.81 -0.06
C GLY A 220 4.99 9.82 -0.45
N TRP A 221 6.10 9.78 0.30
CA TRP A 221 7.19 8.84 0.10
C TRP A 221 6.86 7.40 0.51
N PHE A 222 5.83 7.17 1.35
CA PHE A 222 5.40 5.82 1.71
C PHE A 222 4.97 5.02 0.48
N GLU A 223 4.29 5.63 -0.50
CA GLU A 223 3.87 4.91 -1.72
C GLU A 223 5.07 4.33 -2.47
N TYR A 224 6.16 5.09 -2.57
CA TYR A 224 7.39 4.65 -3.23
C TYR A 224 8.02 3.47 -2.48
N VAL A 225 8.21 3.61 -1.17
CA VAL A 225 8.82 2.57 -0.34
C VAL A 225 7.93 1.32 -0.29
N ALA A 226 6.62 1.47 -0.15
CA ALA A 226 5.67 0.38 -0.18
C ALA A 226 5.70 -0.36 -1.52
N THR A 227 5.67 0.36 -2.65
CA THR A 227 5.78 -0.24 -3.99
C THR A 227 7.09 -1.03 -4.16
N ARG A 228 8.22 -0.53 -3.64
CA ARG A 228 9.51 -1.25 -3.63
C ARG A 228 9.44 -2.52 -2.80
N ILE A 229 8.89 -2.45 -1.58
CA ILE A 229 8.72 -3.61 -0.71
C ILE A 229 7.82 -4.66 -1.37
N GLN A 230 6.70 -4.25 -1.97
CA GLN A 230 5.78 -5.17 -2.62
C GLN A 230 6.40 -5.81 -3.87
N SER A 231 7.23 -5.09 -4.62
CA SER A 231 8.03 -5.67 -5.70
C SER A 231 8.97 -6.76 -5.15
N GLU A 232 9.77 -6.45 -4.12
CA GLU A 232 10.71 -7.40 -3.50
C GLU A 232 10.01 -8.64 -2.93
N ASN A 233 8.84 -8.46 -2.30
CA ASN A 233 8.02 -9.54 -1.79
C ASN A 233 7.50 -10.43 -2.93
N GLU A 234 6.98 -9.83 -4.00
CA GLU A 234 6.49 -10.56 -5.18
C GLU A 234 7.62 -11.37 -5.80
N GLU A 235 8.79 -10.77 -6.06
CA GLU A 235 9.94 -11.46 -6.64
C GLU A 235 10.39 -12.66 -5.80
N THR A 236 10.31 -12.53 -4.47
CA THR A 236 10.59 -13.61 -3.53
C THR A 236 9.56 -14.71 -3.61
N VAL A 237 8.27 -14.37 -3.70
CA VAL A 237 7.15 -15.32 -3.74
C VAL A 237 7.11 -16.09 -5.06
N VAL A 238 7.29 -15.40 -6.19
CA VAL A 238 7.25 -16.00 -7.54
C VAL A 238 8.62 -16.50 -8.01
N HIS A 239 9.66 -16.33 -7.18
CA HIS A 239 11.05 -16.69 -7.49
C HIS A 239 11.53 -16.14 -8.84
N ARG A 240 11.18 -14.89 -9.13
CA ARG A 240 11.42 -14.26 -10.44
C ARG A 240 11.53 -12.75 -10.30
N SER A 241 12.61 -12.18 -10.80
CA SER A 241 12.81 -10.73 -10.82
C SER A 241 12.18 -10.04 -12.04
N GLU A 242 11.78 -8.79 -11.83
CA GLU A 242 11.19 -7.90 -12.83
C GLU A 242 11.94 -6.55 -12.86
N PRO A 243 13.23 -6.54 -13.30
CA PRO A 243 14.12 -5.39 -13.19
C PRO A 243 13.62 -4.13 -13.92
N LEU A 244 12.82 -4.31 -14.99
CA LEU A 244 12.21 -3.18 -15.68
C LEU A 244 11.10 -2.52 -14.85
N TRP A 245 10.31 -3.30 -14.11
CA TRP A 245 9.29 -2.74 -13.21
C TRP A 245 9.99 -1.93 -12.12
N ASP A 246 10.98 -2.52 -11.47
CA ASP A 246 11.82 -1.88 -10.46
C ASP A 246 12.45 -0.56 -10.91
N LEU A 247 13.00 -0.54 -12.13
CA LEU A 247 13.57 0.67 -12.73
C LEU A 247 12.52 1.78 -12.92
N LEU A 248 11.25 1.44 -13.09
CA LEU A 248 10.17 2.38 -13.39
C LEU A 248 9.41 2.85 -12.14
N VAL A 249 9.52 2.16 -11.00
CA VAL A 249 8.90 2.56 -9.72
C VAL A 249 9.22 4.03 -9.33
N PRO A 250 10.47 4.53 -9.43
CA PRO A 250 10.75 5.94 -9.13
C PRO A 250 10.03 6.92 -10.04
N PHE A 251 9.76 6.55 -11.29
CA PHE A 251 8.97 7.39 -12.19
C PHE A 251 7.48 7.35 -11.82
N ILE A 252 6.95 6.19 -11.41
CA ILE A 252 5.53 6.03 -11.03
C ILE A 252 5.24 6.81 -9.75
N CYS A 253 6.01 6.56 -8.69
CA CYS A 253 5.71 7.09 -7.36
C CYS A 253 6.44 8.40 -7.04
N GLY A 254 7.47 8.77 -7.81
CA GLY A 254 8.44 9.80 -7.41
C GLY A 254 9.65 9.17 -6.72
N LEU A 255 10.81 9.80 -6.91
CA LEU A 255 12.10 9.32 -6.41
C LEU A 255 12.28 9.74 -4.95
N TYR A 256 12.33 8.76 -4.05
CA TYR A 256 12.53 8.97 -2.61
C TYR A 256 13.67 8.10 -2.05
N ASP A 257 14.80 8.06 -2.75
CA ASP A 257 15.97 7.22 -2.40
C ASP A 257 16.50 7.49 -0.98
N HIS A 258 16.44 8.75 -0.51
CA HIS A 258 16.91 9.10 0.83
C HIS A 258 15.98 8.49 1.89
N GLN A 259 14.67 8.64 1.71
CA GLN A 259 13.65 8.10 2.61
C GLN A 259 13.63 6.56 2.58
N GLU A 260 13.85 5.92 1.43
CA GLU A 260 13.98 4.47 1.34
C GLU A 260 15.22 3.97 2.10
N LYS A 261 16.39 4.59 1.89
CA LYS A 261 17.62 4.24 2.63
C LYS A 261 17.46 4.47 4.12
N TRP A 262 16.78 5.54 4.50
CA TRP A 262 16.44 5.84 5.89
C TRP A 262 15.54 4.74 6.47
N TRP A 263 14.46 4.37 5.76
CA TRP A 263 13.52 3.34 6.20
C TRP A 263 14.21 1.99 6.36
N ARG A 264 15.06 1.56 5.42
CA ARG A 264 15.79 0.28 5.53
C ARG A 264 16.70 0.20 6.77
N ARG A 265 17.33 1.32 7.15
CA ARG A 265 18.12 1.39 8.38
C ARG A 265 17.24 1.34 9.62
N MET A 266 16.14 2.08 9.61
CA MET A 266 15.18 2.12 10.70
C MET A 266 14.47 0.77 10.90
N ALA A 267 14.17 0.05 9.83
CA ALA A 267 13.42 -1.20 9.82
C ALA A 267 14.05 -2.29 10.71
N VAL A 268 15.37 -2.28 10.90
CA VAL A 268 16.04 -3.17 11.88
C VAL A 268 15.50 -2.94 13.29
N GLY A 269 15.26 -1.68 13.67
CA GLY A 269 14.63 -1.32 14.93
C GLY A 269 13.21 -1.85 15.08
N MET A 270 12.58 -2.27 13.97
CA MET A 270 11.27 -2.89 13.99
C MET A 270 11.32 -4.39 14.42
N GLU A 271 12.49 -4.99 14.53
CA GLU A 271 12.62 -6.37 14.98
C GLU A 271 12.70 -6.47 16.52
N TYR A 272 13.07 -5.38 17.20
CA TYR A 272 13.38 -5.37 18.64
C TYR A 272 12.30 -4.65 19.46
N LYS A 273 12.08 -5.08 20.71
CA LYS A 273 11.20 -4.38 21.65
C LYS A 273 11.89 -3.17 22.25
#